data_AF-A0A0M3UG82-F1
#
_entry.id   AF-A0A0M3UG82-F1
#
_cell.length_a   1.000
_cell.length_b   1.000
_cell.length_c   1.000
_cell.angle_alpha   90.00
_cell.angle_beta   90.00
_cell.angle_gamma   90.00
#
_symmetry.space_group_name_H-M   'P 1'
#
loop_
_entity.id
_entity.type
_entity.pdbx_description
1 polymer ?
#
loop_
_entity_poly.entity_id
_entity_poly.type
_entity_poly.pdbx_seq_one_letter_code
_entity_poly.pdbx_strand_id
1 'polypeptide(L)'
;MGDCQSLGDCDDERIARIYEYLDGALSRADLTEIKTHLDGCADCSQEYDLECVIRTVVKRSCKEAAPETLKAAILARLHAGRPAGV
;
A
#
# COMPACT_ATOMS: atom_id res chain seq x y z
N MET A 1 -20.40 -16.84 8.59
CA MET A 1 -19.03 -17.34 8.43
C MET A 1 -18.72 -17.22 6.96
N GLY A 2 -18.07 -16.13 6.57
CA GLY A 2 -17.73 -15.85 5.17
C GLY A 2 -16.41 -16.52 4.86
N ASP A 3 -16.37 -17.26 3.76
CA ASP A 3 -15.25 -18.11 3.39
C ASP A 3 -14.10 -17.23 2.87
N CYS A 4 -13.24 -16.74 3.78
CA CYS A 4 -12.09 -15.90 3.42
C CYS A 4 -10.90 -16.69 2.84
N GLN A 5 -11.12 -17.97 2.50
CA GLN A 5 -10.11 -18.92 2.03
C GLN A 5 -9.37 -18.45 0.77
N SER A 6 -9.91 -17.49 0.00
CA SER A 6 -9.21 -16.94 -1.17
C SER A 6 -8.05 -16.02 -0.81
N LEU A 7 -8.07 -15.39 0.37
CA LEU A 7 -6.98 -14.51 0.82
C LEU A 7 -5.94 -15.24 1.68
N GLY A 8 -6.28 -16.42 2.20
CA GLY A 8 -5.43 -17.22 3.08
C GLY A 8 -6.26 -18.17 3.92
N ASP A 9 -5.77 -19.39 4.15
CA ASP A 9 -6.46 -20.40 4.97
C ASP A 9 -6.38 -20.07 6.48
N CYS A 10 -5.38 -19.28 6.87
CA CYS A 10 -5.15 -18.79 8.23
C CYS A 10 -5.14 -17.25 8.31
N ASP A 11 -5.42 -16.73 9.50
CA ASP A 11 -5.42 -15.29 9.83
C ASP A 11 -4.10 -14.61 9.44
N ASP A 12 -2.97 -15.26 9.73
CA ASP A 12 -1.63 -14.77 9.42
C ASP A 12 -1.38 -14.58 7.91
N GLU A 13 -1.86 -15.51 7.06
CA GLU A 13 -1.71 -15.41 5.60
C GLU A 13 -2.58 -14.30 5.02
N ARG A 14 -3.81 -14.15 5.53
CA ARG A 14 -4.72 -13.08 5.13
C ARG A 14 -4.12 -11.70 5.43
N ILE A 15 -3.59 -11.52 6.64
CA ILE A 15 -2.90 -10.30 7.05
C ILE A 15 -1.65 -10.06 6.20
N ALA A 16 -0.85 -11.09 5.92
CA ALA A 16 0.33 -10.97 5.05
C ALA A 16 -0.05 -10.46 3.66
N ARG A 17 -1.11 -10.99 3.04
CA ARG A 17 -1.60 -10.55 1.72
C ARG A 17 -2.07 -9.10 1.73
N ILE A 18 -2.74 -8.67 2.80
CA ILE A 18 -3.13 -7.27 3.00
C ILE A 18 -1.89 -6.37 3.08
N TYR A 19 -0.83 -6.80 3.76
CA TYR A 19 0.44 -6.07 3.79
C TYR A 19 1.11 -6.00 2.42
N GLU A 20 1.19 -7.10 1.68
CA GLU A 20 1.74 -7.14 0.32
C GLU A 20 0.97 -6.18 -0.62
N TYR A 21 -0.36 -6.13 -0.46
CA TYR A 21 -1.23 -5.20 -1.17
C TYR A 21 -0.94 -3.74 -0.81
N LEU A 22 -0.80 -3.42 0.49
CA LEU A 22 -0.51 -2.07 0.98
C LEU A 22 0.91 -1.60 0.63
N ASP A 23 1.87 -2.51 0.51
CA ASP A 23 3.25 -2.21 0.10
C ASP A 23 3.40 -2.07 -1.43
N GLY A 24 2.44 -2.61 -2.19
CA GLY A 24 2.52 -2.67 -3.64
C GLY A 24 3.50 -3.73 -4.14
N ALA A 25 3.80 -4.73 -3.33
CA ALA A 25 4.71 -5.84 -3.65
C ALA A 25 4.04 -6.93 -4.52
N LEU A 26 2.75 -6.77 -4.83
CA LEU A 26 1.96 -7.74 -5.57
C LEU A 26 1.97 -7.52 -7.09
N SER A 27 1.74 -8.60 -7.82
CA SER A 27 1.52 -8.52 -9.26
C SER A 27 0.16 -7.86 -9.58
N ARG A 28 -0.02 -7.39 -10.82
CA ARG A 28 -1.29 -6.77 -11.24
C ARG A 28 -2.49 -7.73 -11.13
N ALA A 29 -2.25 -9.04 -11.27
CA ALA A 29 -3.29 -10.05 -11.13
C ALA A 29 -3.73 -10.15 -9.67
N ASP A 30 -2.77 -10.31 -8.75
CA ASP A 30 -3.02 -10.39 -7.30
C ASP A 30 -3.69 -9.13 -6.75
N LEU A 31 -3.28 -7.94 -7.23
CA LEU A 31 -3.92 -6.67 -6.85
C LEU A 31 -5.42 -6.66 -7.18
N THR A 32 -5.79 -7.21 -8.33
CA THR A 32 -7.19 -7.24 -8.78
C THR A 32 -7.98 -8.26 -7.97
N GLU A 33 -7.38 -9.41 -7.68
CA GLU A 33 -7.98 -10.47 -6.87
C GLU A 33 -8.28 -9.99 -5.44
N ILE A 34 -7.26 -9.44 -4.76
CA ILE A 34 -7.42 -8.92 -3.39
C ILE A 34 -8.42 -7.77 -3.37
N LYS A 35 -8.38 -6.86 -4.34
CA LYS A 35 -9.35 -5.76 -4.42
C LYS A 35 -10.78 -6.27 -4.56
N THR A 36 -11.00 -7.28 -5.39
CA THR A 36 -12.33 -7.90 -5.57
C THR A 36 -12.78 -8.56 -4.26
N HIS A 37 -11.87 -9.20 -3.54
CA HIS A 37 -12.18 -9.80 -2.25
C HIS A 37 -12.51 -8.76 -1.17
N LEU A 38 -11.74 -7.67 -1.09
CA LEU A 38 -11.99 -6.56 -0.15
C LEU A 38 -13.36 -5.91 -0.38
N ASP A 39 -13.85 -5.87 -1.63
CA ASP A 39 -15.19 -5.36 -1.96
C ASP A 39 -16.30 -6.35 -1.54
N GLY A 40 -16.03 -7.66 -1.62
CA GLY A 40 -16.98 -8.72 -1.27
C GLY A 40 -16.98 -9.14 0.21
N CYS A 41 -15.93 -8.82 0.97
CA CYS A 41 -15.75 -9.27 2.35
C CYS A 41 -15.63 -8.09 3.35
N ALA A 42 -16.62 -7.98 4.24
CA ALA A 42 -16.67 -6.97 5.29
C ALA A 42 -15.62 -7.15 6.40
N ASP A 43 -15.12 -8.37 6.57
CA ASP A 43 -14.12 -8.71 7.60
C ASP A 43 -12.73 -8.23 7.15
N CYS A 44 -12.29 -8.68 5.97
CA CYS A 44 -11.01 -8.29 5.38
C CYS A 44 -10.92 -6.78 5.09
N SER A 45 -12.03 -6.13 4.73
CA SER A 45 -12.06 -4.68 4.52
C SER A 45 -11.91 -3.89 5.83
N GLN A 46 -12.44 -4.38 6.95
CA GLN A 46 -12.20 -3.78 8.27
C GLN A 46 -10.73 -3.91 8.69
N GLU A 47 -10.11 -5.08 8.45
CA GLU A 47 -8.69 -5.27 8.74
C GLU A 47 -7.80 -4.37 7.87
N TYR A 48 -8.12 -4.26 6.58
CA TYR A 48 -7.44 -3.33 5.69
C TYR A 48 -7.53 -1.87 6.16
N ASP A 49 -8.71 -1.43 6.61
CA ASP A 49 -8.90 -0.07 7.14
C ASP A 49 -8.08 0.16 8.40
N LEU A 50 -8.09 -0.81 9.33
CA LEU A 50 -7.27 -0.78 10.54
C LEU A 50 -5.78 -0.63 10.20
N GLU A 51 -5.28 -1.42 9.27
CA GLU A 51 -3.87 -1.36 8.83
C GLU A 51 -3.52 0.00 8.17
N CYS A 52 -4.46 0.58 7.41
CA CYS A 52 -4.29 1.91 6.84
C CYS A 52 -4.20 3.00 7.93
N VAL A 53 -5.03 2.90 8.97
CA VAL A 53 -4.98 3.79 10.14
C VAL A 53 -3.64 3.62 10.87
N ILE A 54 -3.19 2.39 11.12
CA ILE A 54 -1.90 2.12 11.76
C ILE A 54 -0.76 2.74 10.95
N ARG A 55 -0.69 2.51 9.63
CA ARG A 55 0.33 3.12 8.76
C ARG A 55 0.29 4.64 8.82
N THR A 56 -0.89 5.25 8.85
CA THR A 56 -1.06 6.70 9.00
C THR A 56 -0.53 7.19 10.36
N VAL A 57 -0.83 6.45 11.43
CA VAL A 57 -0.37 6.73 12.81
C VAL A 57 1.15 6.57 12.94
N VAL A 58 1.75 5.57 12.30
CA VAL A 58 3.20 5.39 12.28
C VAL A 58 3.85 6.53 11.50
N LYS A 59 3.30 6.88 10.34
CA LYS A 59 3.83 7.96 9.49
C LYS A 59 3.78 9.34 10.16
N ARG A 60 2.75 9.65 10.95
CA ARG A 60 2.71 10.93 11.73
C ARG A 60 3.76 10.97 12.84
N SER A 61 4.11 9.81 13.40
CA SER A 61 5.09 9.69 14.49
C SER A 61 6.52 9.71 13.98
N CYS A 62 6.75 9.20 12.76
CA CYS A 62 8.04 9.25 12.08
C CYS A 62 8.25 10.61 11.38
N LYS A 63 8.79 11.59 12.12
CA LYS A 63 9.10 12.95 11.63
C LYS A 63 10.53 13.07 11.09
N GLU A 64 11.09 12.01 10.52
CA GLU A 64 12.41 12.08 9.88
C GLU A 64 12.27 12.78 8.52
N ALA A 65 12.58 14.08 8.51
CA ALA A 65 12.60 14.86 7.29
C ALA A 65 13.79 14.43 6.43
N ALA A 66 13.53 14.03 5.18
CA ALA A 66 14.60 13.77 4.22
C ALA A 66 15.47 15.04 4.07
N PRO A 67 16.82 14.90 4.02
CA PRO A 67 17.71 16.04 3.94
C PRO A 67 17.40 16.89 2.71
N GLU A 68 17.43 18.21 2.88
CA GLU A 68 17.04 19.17 1.84
C GLU A 68 17.89 19.04 0.57
N THR A 69 19.13 18.56 0.72
CA THR A 69 20.05 18.26 -0.38
C THR A 69 19.51 17.19 -1.33
N LEU A 70 18.88 16.13 -0.82
CA LEU A 70 18.24 15.10 -1.64
C LEU A 70 17.01 15.66 -2.35
N LYS A 71 16.21 16.47 -1.66
CA LYS A 71 15.04 17.13 -2.26
C LYS A 71 15.45 18.04 -3.42
N ALA A 72 16.50 18.84 -3.23
CA ALA A 72 17.05 19.71 -4.28
C ALA A 72 17.58 18.90 -5.47
N ALA A 73 18.31 17.80 -5.22
CA ALA A 73 18.83 16.92 -6.26
C ALA A 73 17.72 16.23 -7.08
N ILE A 74 16.65 15.76 -6.42
CA ILE A 74 15.50 15.15 -7.08
C ILE A 74 14.76 16.19 -7.94
N LEU A 75 14.50 17.39 -7.42
CA LEU A 75 13.84 18.46 -8.17
C LEU A 75 14.66 18.89 -9.38
N ALA A 76 15.99 19.03 -9.24
CA ALA A 76 16.87 19.33 -10.36
C ALA A 76 16.79 18.26 -11.47
N ARG A 77 16.77 16.97 -11.10
CA ARG A 77 16.65 15.86 -12.05
C ARG A 77 15.27 15.81 -12.72
N LEU A 78 14.19 16.08 -11.98
CA LEU A 78 12.84 16.13 -12.54
C LEU A 78 12.67 17.30 -13.52
N HIS A 79 13.23 18.48 -13.20
CA HIS A 79 13.21 19.64 -14.10
C HIS A 79 14.10 19.45 -15.33
N ALA A 80 15.23 18.77 -15.19
CA ALA A 80 16.10 18.44 -16.33
C ALA A 80 15.52 17.34 -17.23
N GLY A 81 14.69 16.44 -16.68
CA GLY A 81 14.14 15.27 -17.38
C GLY A 81 12.76 15.46 -18.01
N ARG A 82 12.11 16.62 -17.85
CA ARG A 82 10.87 16.95 -18.56
C ARG A 82 11.22 17.75 -19.82
N PRO A 83 11.25 17.15 -21.03
CA PRO A 83 11.04 17.96 -22.21
C PRO A 83 9.66 18.60 -22.07
N ALA A 84 9.64 19.93 -22.02
CA ALA A 84 8.41 20.69 -22.19
C ALA A 84 7.72 20.18 -23.46
N GLY A 85 6.41 19.97 -23.37
CA GLY A 85 5.63 19.37 -24.43
C GLY A 85 5.88 19.99 -25.81
N VAL A 86 5.91 19.11 -26.81
CA VAL A 86 5.56 19.37 -28.20
C VAL A 86 4.54 18.31 -28.62
#